data_AF-A0A444ZD23-F1
#
_entry.id   AF-A0A444ZD23-F1
#
_cell.length_a   1.000
_cell.length_b   1.000
_cell.length_c   1.000
_cell.angle_alpha   90.00
_cell.angle_beta   90.00
_cell.angle_gamma   90.00
#
_symmetry.space_group_name_H-M   'P 1'
#
loop_
_entity.id
_entity.type
_entity.pdbx_description
1 polymer ?
#
loop_
_entity_poly.entity_id
_entity_poly.type
_entity_poly.pdbx_seq_one_letter_code
_entity_poly.pdbx_strand_id
1 'polypeptide(L)'
;MAGDSMKNRKKRNAAKKIGGKGTVSVEYENLLNLLPRDIWVRIATKVALYSIKDLFNMQVTCKVFLDAARSDAVYKEASMLELPIASFLYYYGRLENKFLEC
;
A
#
# COMPACT_ATOMS: atom_id res chain seq x y z
N MET A 1 22.57 -51.67 28.14
CA MET A 1 21.37 -51.19 28.84
C MET A 1 20.94 -49.89 28.20
N ALA A 2 19.62 -49.71 28.10
CA ALA A 2 18.91 -48.77 27.24
C ALA A 2 19.03 -47.30 27.63
N GLY A 3 18.71 -46.41 26.68
CA GLY A 3 18.54 -44.98 26.93
C GLY A 3 18.51 -44.12 25.67
N ASP A 4 17.52 -44.32 24.80
CA ASP A 4 17.20 -43.43 23.66
C ASP A 4 16.99 -41.98 24.11
N SER A 5 17.48 -41.01 23.32
CA SER A 5 16.83 -39.71 23.23
C SER A 5 17.09 -39.05 21.88
N MET A 6 16.15 -39.30 20.97
CA MET A 6 15.99 -38.59 19.71
C MET A 6 15.56 -37.15 19.97
N LYS A 7 16.32 -36.16 19.50
CA LYS A 7 15.81 -34.79 19.35
C LYS A 7 16.01 -34.29 17.93
N ASN A 8 15.00 -34.59 17.13
CA ASN A 8 14.74 -34.05 15.81
C ASN A 8 14.33 -32.57 15.90
N ARG A 9 14.97 -31.68 15.13
CA ARG A 9 14.21 -30.78 14.23
C ARG A 9 15.11 -30.25 13.10
N LYS A 10 14.95 -30.92 11.97
CA LYS A 10 15.61 -30.75 10.69
C LYS A 10 15.21 -29.39 10.07
N LYS A 11 16.16 -28.47 9.97
CA LYS A 11 16.15 -27.38 8.97
C LYS A 11 16.16 -28.01 7.58
N ARG A 12 15.15 -27.70 6.75
CA ARG A 12 15.26 -27.38 5.31
C ARG A 12 13.86 -27.37 4.68
N ASN A 13 13.44 -26.19 4.26
CA ASN A 13 12.29 -26.00 3.38
C ASN A 13 12.63 -26.62 2.02
N ALA A 14 11.89 -27.65 1.63
CA ALA A 14 11.97 -28.25 0.30
C ALA A 14 10.55 -28.54 -0.18
N ALA A 15 9.92 -27.54 -0.78
CA ALA A 15 8.68 -27.74 -1.54
C ALA A 15 9.02 -27.70 -3.02
N LYS A 16 9.36 -28.86 -3.60
CA LYS A 16 9.28 -29.06 -5.05
C LYS A 16 9.13 -30.55 -5.41
N LYS A 17 7.94 -30.90 -5.90
CA LYS A 17 7.67 -31.89 -6.98
C LYS A 17 6.24 -31.57 -7.47
N ILE A 18 6.09 -30.85 -8.58
CA ILE A 18 6.17 -31.31 -9.98
C ILE A 18 5.15 -32.43 -10.23
N GLY A 19 3.93 -32.04 -10.60
CA GLY A 19 2.99 -32.84 -11.37
C GLY A 19 2.78 -32.13 -12.70
N GLY A 20 3.24 -32.73 -13.79
CA GLY A 20 3.09 -32.18 -15.13
C GLY A 20 1.74 -32.54 -15.75
N LYS A 21 1.09 -31.56 -16.37
CA LYS A 21 0.42 -31.73 -17.67
C LYS A 21 0.17 -30.34 -18.26
N GLY A 22 0.68 -30.12 -19.47
CA GLY A 22 0.61 -28.84 -20.15
C GLY A 22 -0.82 -28.36 -20.34
N THR A 23 -1.04 -27.13 -19.89
CA THR A 23 -1.82 -26.14 -20.62
C THR A 23 -0.97 -24.88 -20.58
N VAL A 24 -0.93 -24.12 -21.67
CA VAL A 24 -0.16 -22.88 -21.78
C VAL A 24 -0.72 -21.91 -20.73
N SER A 25 -0.14 -21.93 -19.53
CA SER A 25 -0.39 -20.92 -18.52
C SER A 25 0.43 -19.71 -18.93
N VAL A 26 -0.19 -18.82 -19.70
CA VAL A 26 0.27 -17.44 -19.76
C VAL A 26 0.23 -16.93 -18.32
N GLU A 27 1.38 -17.00 -17.65
CA GLU A 27 1.59 -16.36 -16.34
C GLU A 27 1.37 -14.87 -16.57
N TYR A 28 0.14 -14.40 -16.41
CA TYR A 28 -0.08 -13.05 -15.93
C TYR A 28 0.44 -13.03 -14.49
N GLU A 29 1.77 -12.99 -14.35
CA GLU A 29 2.46 -12.45 -13.20
C GLU A 29 1.67 -11.21 -12.78
N ASN A 30 0.99 -11.31 -11.64
CA ASN A 30 0.00 -10.35 -11.20
C ASN A 30 0.58 -8.94 -11.34
N LEU A 31 0.08 -8.14 -12.28
CA LEU A 31 0.66 -6.83 -12.65
C LEU A 31 0.79 -5.89 -11.44
N LEU A 32 -0.01 -6.12 -10.40
CA LEU A 32 0.05 -5.38 -9.14
C LEU A 32 1.32 -5.67 -8.32
N ASN A 33 1.94 -6.83 -8.52
CA ASN A 33 3.22 -7.19 -7.90
C ASN A 33 4.43 -6.67 -8.70
N LEU A 34 4.22 -6.08 -9.89
CA LEU A 34 5.30 -5.52 -10.70
C LEU A 34 5.92 -4.28 -10.04
N LEU A 35 5.08 -3.48 -9.38
CA LEU A 35 5.53 -2.26 -8.73
C LEU A 35 6.04 -2.55 -7.31
N PRO A 36 7.20 -1.99 -6.94
CA PRO A 36 7.66 -1.97 -5.57
C PRO A 36 6.61 -1.36 -4.61
N ARG A 37 6.59 -1.84 -3.37
CA ARG A 37 5.61 -1.40 -2.35
C ARG A 37 5.64 0.11 -2.13
N ASP A 38 6.80 0.75 -2.19
CA ASP A 38 6.94 2.20 -1.99
C ASP A 38 6.23 3.02 -3.07
N ILE A 39 6.16 2.52 -4.32
CA ILE A 39 5.39 3.16 -5.39
C ILE A 39 3.89 3.08 -5.07
N TRP A 40 3.42 1.92 -4.60
CA TRP A 40 2.03 1.79 -4.17
C TRP A 40 1.69 2.69 -2.98
N VAL A 41 2.61 2.86 -2.03
CA VAL A 41 2.43 3.80 -0.91
C VAL A 41 2.30 5.23 -1.43
N ARG A 42 3.12 5.66 -2.39
CA ARG A 42 3.01 7.00 -3.01
C ARG A 42 1.66 7.19 -3.72
N ILE A 43 1.18 6.17 -4.41
CA ILE A 43 -0.16 6.19 -5.05
C ILE A 43 -1.24 6.31 -3.97
N ALA A 44 -1.18 5.49 -2.92
CA ALA A 44 -2.14 5.54 -1.81
C ALA A 44 -2.13 6.91 -1.10
N THR A 45 -0.98 7.53 -0.91
CA THR A 45 -0.88 8.91 -0.41
C THR A 45 -1.60 9.89 -1.32
N LYS A 46 -1.40 9.81 -2.65
CA LYS A 46 -2.13 10.67 -3.60
C LYS A 46 -3.63 10.44 -3.54
N VAL A 47 -4.08 9.18 -3.49
CA VAL A 47 -5.50 8.84 -3.33
C VAL A 47 -6.06 9.46 -2.04
N ALA A 48 -5.36 9.30 -0.90
CA ALA A 48 -5.76 9.85 0.39
C ALA A 48 -5.88 11.38 0.39
N LEU A 49 -4.96 12.08 -0.28
CA LEU A 49 -4.96 13.54 -0.39
C LEU A 49 -6.18 14.09 -1.13
N TYR A 50 -6.67 13.37 -2.14
CA TYR A 50 -7.86 13.79 -2.88
C TYR A 50 -9.16 13.30 -2.24
N SER A 51 -9.15 12.11 -1.64
CA SER A 51 -10.35 11.47 -1.11
C SER A 51 -10.00 10.35 -0.13
N ILE A 52 -10.25 10.59 1.16
CA ILE A 52 -10.12 9.57 2.20
C ILE A 52 -11.06 8.38 1.95
N LYS A 53 -12.22 8.63 1.33
CA LYS A 53 -13.18 7.57 0.94
C LYS A 53 -12.55 6.62 -0.08
N ASP A 54 -11.84 7.16 -1.07
CA ASP A 54 -11.21 6.33 -2.10
C ASP A 54 -10.00 5.57 -1.56
N LEU A 55 -9.34 6.07 -0.52
CA LEU A 55 -8.33 5.30 0.20
C LEU A 55 -8.95 4.06 0.87
N PHE A 56 -10.14 4.18 1.47
CA PHE A 56 -10.83 3.02 2.03
C PHE A 56 -11.29 2.04 0.94
N ASN A 57 -11.76 2.54 -0.20
CA ASN A 57 -12.08 1.70 -1.36
C ASN A 57 -10.83 0.94 -1.86
N MET A 58 -9.69 1.61 -1.91
CA MET A 58 -8.40 1.00 -2.27
C MET A 58 -8.04 -0.15 -1.31
N GLN A 59 -8.23 0.02 0.00
CA GLN A 59 -7.94 -1.03 1.01
C GLN A 59 -8.73 -2.33 0.79
N VAL A 60 -9.98 -2.24 0.34
CA VAL A 60 -10.86 -3.42 0.19
C VAL A 60 -10.74 -4.09 -1.18
N THR A 61 -9.90 -3.57 -2.08
CA THR A 61 -9.78 -4.07 -3.47
C THR A 61 -8.85 -5.29 -3.57
N CYS A 62 -7.65 -5.21 -2.99
CA CYS A 62 -6.68 -6.31 -3.05
C CYS A 62 -5.65 -6.22 -1.93
N LYS A 63 -4.90 -7.31 -1.70
CA LYS A 63 -3.89 -7.39 -0.63
C LYS A 63 -2.75 -6.36 -0.80
N VAL A 64 -2.26 -6.16 -2.02
CA VAL A 64 -1.19 -5.19 -2.30
C VAL A 64 -1.63 -3.77 -1.91
N PHE A 65 -2.87 -3.41 -2.25
CA PHE A 65 -3.44 -2.12 -1.91
C PHE A 65 -3.72 -1.98 -0.43
N LEU A 66 -4.23 -3.03 0.23
CA LEU A 66 -4.40 -3.06 1.67
C LEU A 66 -3.07 -2.78 2.39
N ASP A 67 -2.01 -3.47 2.00
CA ASP A 67 -0.68 -3.34 2.60
C ASP A 67 -0.08 -1.95 2.36
N ALA A 68 -0.32 -1.34 1.20
CA ALA A 68 0.17 0.00 0.86
C ALA A 68 -0.65 1.12 1.54
N ALA A 69 -1.98 1.04 1.47
CA ALA A 69 -2.89 2.05 2.00
C ALA A 69 -2.90 2.13 3.53
N ARG A 70 -2.54 1.04 4.22
CA ARG A 70 -2.35 1.03 5.68
C ARG A 70 -0.96 1.48 6.14
N SER A 71 -0.09 1.90 5.22
CA SER A 71 1.23 2.39 5.59
C SER A 71 1.10 3.70 6.37
N ASP A 72 1.76 3.81 7.53
CA ASP A 72 1.75 5.02 8.37
C ASP A 72 2.09 6.30 7.59
N ALA A 73 2.98 6.19 6.60
CA ALA A 73 3.36 7.30 5.72
C ALA A 73 2.14 7.91 4.98
N VAL A 74 1.14 7.10 4.60
CA VAL A 74 -0.05 7.59 3.89
C VAL A 74 -0.81 8.57 4.75
N TYR A 75 -1.15 8.17 5.98
CA TYR A 75 -1.91 9.02 6.90
C TYR A 75 -1.08 10.20 7.40
N LYS A 76 0.21 10.00 7.72
CA LYS A 76 1.09 11.10 8.14
C LYS A 76 1.19 12.17 7.08
N GLU A 77 1.48 11.80 5.83
CA GLU A 77 1.58 12.75 4.72
C GLU A 77 0.23 13.39 4.38
N ALA A 78 -0.86 12.62 4.35
CA ALA A 78 -2.18 13.17 4.05
C ALA A 78 -2.63 14.19 5.11
N SER A 79 -2.45 13.89 6.40
CA SER A 79 -2.79 14.81 7.49
C SER A 79 -1.81 15.99 7.59
N MET A 80 -0.52 15.76 7.34
CA MET A 80 0.48 16.82 7.27
C MET A 80 0.33 17.71 6.05
N LEU A 81 -0.41 17.30 5.01
CA LEU A 81 -0.75 18.14 3.86
C LEU A 81 -2.11 18.80 4.03
N GLU A 82 -3.09 18.16 4.69
CA GLU A 82 -4.33 18.84 5.08
C GLU A 82 -4.06 20.08 5.95
N LEU A 83 -3.15 20.02 6.92
CA LEU A 83 -2.82 21.18 7.74
C LEU A 83 -2.25 22.40 6.95
N PRO A 84 -1.23 22.25 6.08
CA PRO A 84 -0.69 23.33 5.27
C PRO A 84 -1.51 23.63 4.02
N ILE A 85 -2.25 22.69 3.42
CA ILE A 85 -3.16 22.96 2.30
C ILE A 85 -4.45 23.61 2.80
N ALA A 86 -5.03 23.19 3.93
CA ALA A 86 -6.16 23.89 4.53
C ALA A 86 -5.73 25.29 4.94
N SER A 87 -4.53 25.48 5.51
CA SER A 87 -3.97 26.81 5.75
C SER A 87 -3.78 27.59 4.44
N PHE A 88 -3.15 27.00 3.43
CA PHE A 88 -2.92 27.66 2.14
C PHE A 88 -4.24 28.05 1.47
N LEU A 89 -5.21 27.14 1.31
CA LEU A 89 -6.52 27.43 0.73
C LEU A 89 -7.35 28.41 1.58
N TYR A 90 -7.29 28.31 2.91
CA TYR A 90 -7.98 29.23 3.83
C TYR A 90 -7.41 30.65 3.78
N TYR A 91 -6.09 30.81 3.62
CA TYR A 91 -5.43 32.12 3.52
C TYR A 91 -5.43 32.69 2.10
N TYR A 92 -5.24 31.87 1.06
CA TYR A 92 -5.22 32.34 -0.34
C TYR A 92 -6.62 32.75 -0.81
N GLY A 93 -7.66 31.96 -0.50
CA GLY A 93 -9.05 32.31 -0.80
C GLY A 93 -9.57 33.54 -0.03
N ARG A 94 -8.86 33.99 1.01
CA ARG A 94 -9.18 35.20 1.78
C ARG A 94 -8.50 36.46 1.24
N LEU A 95 -7.36 36.33 0.57
CA LEU A 95 -6.62 37.48 0.02
C LEU A 95 -7.17 37.95 -1.34
N GLU A 96 -7.76 37.05 -2.13
CA GLU A 96 -8.40 37.42 -3.41
C GLU A 96 -9.62 38.34 -3.22
N ASN A 97 -10.19 38.43 -2.01
CA ASN A 97 -11.33 39.30 -1.70
C ASN A 97 -10.94 40.68 -1.16
N LYS A 98 -9.65 41.02 -1.08
CA LYS A 98 -9.19 42.33 -0.56
C LYS A 98 -8.65 43.28 -1.62
N PHE A 99 -8.49 42.81 -2.86
CA PHE A 99 -8.05 43.65 -3.98
C PHE A 99 -9.20 44.31 -4.75
N LEU A 100 -10.46 43.94 -4.47
CA LEU A 100 -11.66 44.46 -5.16
C LEU A 100 -12.48 45.43 -4.31
N GLU A 101 -11.93 45.96 -3.22
CA GLU A 101 -12.56 47.00 -2.42
C GLU A 101 -11.94 48.37 -2.79
N CYS A 102 -12.37 48.90 -3.95
CA CYS A 102 -12.25 50.30 -4.38
C CYS A 102 -13.48 50.66 -5.23
#